data_AF-A0A8T6A6A1-F1
#
_entry.id   AF-A0A8T6A6A1-F1
#
_cell.length_a   1.000
_cell.length_b   1.000
_cell.length_c   1.000
_cell.angle_alpha   90.00
_cell.angle_beta   90.00
_cell.angle_gamma   90.00
#
_symmetry.space_group_name_H-M   'P 1'
#
loop_
_entity.id
_entity.type
_entity.pdbx_description
1 polymer ?
#
loop_
_entity_poly.entity_id
_entity_poly.type
_entity_poly.pdbx_seq_one_letter_code
_entity_poly.pdbx_strand_id
1 'polypeptide(L)' 'EPYLIQQGFLQRTPRGRMATTRAWNHFGITPPEMP' A
#
# COMPACT_ATOMS: atom_id res chain seq x y z
N GLU A 1 -0.09 14.88 7.39
CA GLU A 1 1.11 14.06 7.73
C GLU A 1 0.90 12.59 7.35
N PRO A 2 1.93 11.72 7.20
CA PRO A 2 1.86 10.49 6.42
C PRO A 2 1.20 9.32 7.18
N TYR A 3 -0.04 9.53 7.63
CA TYR A 3 -0.83 8.59 8.41
C TYR A 3 -0.85 7.19 7.80
N LEU A 4 -1.01 7.08 6.48
CA LEU A 4 -1.06 5.79 5.79
C LEU A 4 0.28 5.03 5.85
N ILE A 5 1.41 5.73 5.93
CA ILE A 5 2.72 5.07 6.12
C ILE A 5 2.84 4.60 7.58
N GLN A 6 2.43 5.42 8.54
CA GLN A 6 2.46 5.07 9.97
C GLN A 6 1.54 3.89 10.29
N GLN A 7 0.36 3.83 9.66
CA GLN A 7 -0.59 2.71 9.81
C GLN A 7 -0.19 1.46 9.02
N GLY A 8 0.90 1.51 8.25
CA GLY A 8 1.39 0.38 7.45
C GLY A 8 0.55 0.08 6.20
N PHE A 9 -0.27 1.03 5.74
CA PHE A 9 -1.03 0.94 4.49
C PHE A 9 -0.18 1.27 3.25
N LEU A 10 0.89 2.03 3.42
CA LEU A 10 1.74 2.50 2.33
C LEU A 10 3.22 2.28 2.66
N GLN A 11 3.96 1.73 1.69
CA GLN A 11 5.42 1.58 1.75
C GLN A 11 6.12 2.46 0.73
N ARG A 12 7.35 2.87 1.04
CA ARG A 12 8.21 3.64 0.14
C ARG A 12 8.94 2.69 -0.81
N THR A 13 9.05 3.07 -2.08
CA THR A 13 9.79 2.34 -3.11
C THR A 13 10.61 3.34 -3.96
N PRO A 14 11.62 2.89 -4.73
CA PRO A 14 12.33 3.77 -5.65
C PRO A 14 11.43 4.44 -6.71
N ARG A 15 10.27 3.86 -7.01
CA ARG A 15 9.27 4.40 -7.95
C ARG A 15 8.18 5.24 -7.28
N GLY A 16 8.29 5.48 -5.98
CA GLY A 16 7.33 6.29 -5.21
C GLY A 16 6.73 5.51 -4.04
N ARG A 17 5.42 5.31 -4.08
CA ARG A 17 4.63 4.78 -2.96
C ARG A 17 3.80 3.59 -3.44
N MET A 18 3.83 2.50 -2.68
CA MET A 18 3.08 1.28 -3.00
C MET A 18 2.14 0.92 -1.85
N ALA A 19 0.92 0.50 -2.17
CA ALA A 19 -0.03 -0.02 -1.20
C ALA A 19 0.44 -1.40 -0.71
N THR A 20 0.36 -1.62 0.60
CA THR A 20 0.72 -2.91 1.21
C THR A 20 -0.45 -3.89 1.14
N THR A 21 -0.20 -5.17 1.38
CA THR A 21 -1.24 -6.19 1.56
C THR A 21 -2.31 -5.78 2.57
N ARG A 22 -1.91 -5.07 3.63
CA ARG A 22 -2.84 -4.53 4.62
C ARG A 22 -3.82 -3.53 4.02
N ALA A 23 -3.36 -2.66 3.12
CA ALA A 23 -4.24 -1.72 2.43
C ALA A 23 -5.22 -2.45 1.51
N TRP A 24 -4.71 -3.39 0.70
CA TRP A 24 -5.55 -4.20 -0.18
C TRP A 24 -6.66 -4.93 0.59
N ASN A 25 -6.30 -5.59 1.70
CA ASN A 25 -7.26 -6.29 2.55
C ASN A 25 -8.27 -5.34 3.23
N HIS A 26 -7.81 -4.17 3.71
CA HIS A 26 -8.67 -3.21 4.41
C HIS A 26 -9.71 -2.59 3.47
N PHE A 27 -9.34 -2.33 2.23
CA PHE A 27 -10.25 -1.77 1.23
C PHE A 27 -11.01 -2.85 0.44
N GLY A 28 -10.69 -4.14 0.64
CA GLY A 28 -11.31 -5.24 -0.11
C GLY A 28 -11.00 -5.20 -1.61
N ILE A 29 -9.84 -4.66 -1.99
CA ILE A 29 -9.42 -4.49 -3.38
C ILE A 29 -8.35 -5.55 -3.70
N THR A 30 -8.51 -6.25 -4.82
CA THR A 30 -7.51 -7.19 -5.32
C THR A 30 -6.25 -6.42 -5.74
N PRO A 31 -5.06 -6.79 -5.25
CA PRO A 31 -3.82 -6.16 -5.69
C PRO A 31 -3.61 -6.37 -7.19
N PRO A 32 -2.95 -5.41 -7.88
CA PRO A 32 -2.60 -5.62 -9.29
C PRO A 32 -1.67 -6.83 -9.41
N GLU A 33 -1.87 -7.62 -10.47
CA GLU A 33 -0.91 -8.66 -10.85
C GLU A 33 0.43 -7.97 -11.12
N MET A 34 1.44 -8.29 -10.31
CA MET A 34 2.77 -7.73 -10.51
C MET A 34 3.27 -8.22 -11.87
N PRO A 35 3.72 -7.32 -12.76
CA PRO A 35 4.32 -7.74 -14.03
C PRO A 35 5.63 -8.51 -13.83
#